data_AF-A0A1I4HEB2-F1
#
_entry.id   AF-A0A1I4HEB2-F1
#
_cell.length_a   1.000
_cell.length_b   1.000
_cell.length_c   1.000
_cell.angle_alpha   90.00
_cell.angle_beta   90.00
_cell.angle_gamma   90.00
#
_symmetry.space_group_name_H-M   'P 1'
#
loop_
_entity.id
_entity.type
_entity.pdbx_description
1 polymer ?
#
loop_
_entity_poly.entity_id
_entity_poly.type
_entity_poly.pdbx_seq_one_letter_code
_entity_poly.pdbx_strand_id
1 'polypeptide(L)'
;MVFSARRANGFRLERTQASRQYADGGFMNTYPSSVQRVPEGRPTLADFLFRGEGRTPANSLPVIDPRATWARPVETGLRATWLGVGLHLETWGVPAELIVELDSHRR
;
A
#
# COMPACT_ATOMS: atom_id res chain seq x y z
N MET A 1 11.16 -15.04 -7.59
CA MET A 1 9.76 -15.02 -7.10
C MET A 1 9.09 -13.78 -7.68
N VAL A 2 8.13 -13.96 -8.60
CA VAL A 2 7.40 -12.84 -9.20
C VAL A 2 6.41 -12.34 -8.16
N PHE A 3 6.64 -11.15 -7.59
CA PHE A 3 5.57 -10.42 -6.92
C PHE A 3 4.62 -9.96 -8.02
N SER A 4 3.70 -10.82 -8.44
CA SER A 4 2.57 -10.38 -9.24
C SER A 4 1.70 -9.56 -8.29
N ALA A 5 1.89 -8.23 -8.30
CA ALA A 5 0.88 -7.34 -7.76
C ALA A 5 -0.41 -7.69 -8.52
N ARG A 6 -1.41 -8.17 -7.79
CA ARG A 6 -2.72 -8.50 -8.37
C ARG A 6 -3.22 -7.23 -9.05
N ARG A 7 -3.53 -7.29 -10.35
CA ARG A 7 -4.10 -6.14 -11.05
C ARG A 7 -5.41 -5.74 -10.37
N ALA A 8 -5.64 -4.43 -10.28
CA ALA A 8 -6.92 -3.92 -9.81
C ALA A 8 -8.03 -4.33 -10.77
N ASN A 9 -9.15 -4.81 -10.23
CA ASN A 9 -10.31 -5.28 -10.98
C ASN A 9 -11.59 -4.61 -10.42
N GLY A 10 -12.69 -4.59 -11.20
CA GLY A 10 -13.99 -4.07 -10.74
C GLY A 10 -13.94 -2.61 -10.27
N PHE A 11 -14.67 -2.28 -9.20
CA PHE A 11 -14.75 -0.92 -8.64
C PHE A 11 -13.38 -0.30 -8.29
N ARG A 12 -12.38 -1.12 -7.93
CA ARG A 12 -11.01 -0.63 -7.72
C ARG A 12 -10.35 -0.18 -9.01
N LEU A 13 -10.57 -0.90 -10.11
CA LEU A 13 -10.04 -0.51 -11.42
C LEU A 13 -10.70 0.79 -11.89
N GLU A 14 -12.02 0.90 -11.76
CA GLU A 14 -12.76 2.12 -12.12
C GLU A 14 -12.24 3.35 -11.36
N ARG A 15 -12.02 3.21 -10.05
CA ARG A 15 -11.42 4.28 -9.23
C ARG A 15 -9.97 4.60 -9.60
N THR A 16 -9.17 3.59 -9.90
CA THR A 16 -7.79 3.77 -10.36
C THR A 16 -7.77 4.61 -11.64
N GLN A 17 -8.61 4.25 -12.61
CA GLN A 17 -8.73 4.94 -13.89
C GLN A 17 -9.35 6.35 -13.76
N ALA A 18 -10.22 6.56 -12.76
CA ALA A 18 -10.82 7.87 -12.49
C ALA A 18 -9.87 8.85 -11.77
N SER A 19 -8.72 8.38 -11.26
CA SER A 19 -7.74 9.28 -10.64
C SER A 19 -7.05 10.15 -11.68
N ARG A 20 -6.92 11.44 -11.38
CA ARG A 20 -6.15 12.39 -12.21
C ARG A 20 -4.66 12.03 -12.30
N GLN A 21 -4.16 11.27 -11.33
CA GLN A 21 -2.76 10.84 -11.29
C GLN A 21 -2.52 9.56 -12.09
N TYR A 22 -3.57 8.89 -12.55
CA TYR A 22 -3.42 7.70 -13.38
C TYR A 22 -3.37 8.11 -14.86
N ALA A 23 -2.18 8.02 -15.45
CA ALA A 23 -1.93 8.34 -16.85
C ALA A 23 -1.01 7.28 -17.48
N ASP A 24 -1.18 7.00 -18.76
CA ASP A 24 -0.32 6.07 -19.52
C ASP A 24 -0.15 4.67 -18.88
N GLY A 25 -1.18 4.19 -18.19
CA GLY A 25 -1.19 2.86 -17.56
C GLY A 25 -0.49 2.78 -16.20
N GLY A 26 -0.14 3.92 -15.58
CA GLY A 26 0.47 3.96 -14.26
C GLY A 26 0.14 5.24 -13.47
N PHE A 27 0.50 5.24 -12.19
CA PHE A 27 0.40 6.44 -11.37
C PHE A 27 1.62 7.35 -11.59
N MET A 28 1.36 8.61 -11.88
CA MET A 28 2.34 9.65 -12.10
C MET A 28 2.43 10.54 -10.86
N ASN A 29 3.62 10.66 -10.29
CA ASN A 29 3.86 11.53 -9.14
C ASN A 29 3.78 13.00 -9.58
N THR A 30 3.07 13.84 -8.82
CA THR A 30 2.96 15.29 -9.09
C THR A 30 4.24 16.05 -8.77
N TYR A 31 5.10 15.47 -7.93
CA TYR A 31 6.41 16.03 -7.61
C TYR A 31 7.50 15.19 -8.23
N PRO A 32 8.60 15.82 -8.69
CA PRO A 32 9.77 15.07 -9.12
C PRO A 32 10.24 14.22 -7.94
N SER A 33 10.59 12.96 -8.20
CA SER A 33 11.18 12.12 -7.17
C SER A 33 12.48 12.76 -6.68
N SER A 34 12.57 13.07 -5.38
CA SER A 34 13.79 13.58 -4.76
C SER A 34 14.94 12.57 -4.80
N VAL A 35 14.59 11.30 -4.94
CA VAL A 35 15.50 10.21 -5.26
C VAL A 35 15.65 10.12 -6.77
N GLN A 36 16.86 10.35 -7.26
CA GLN A 36 17.22 9.97 -8.61
C GLN A 36 17.03 8.45 -8.70
N ARG A 37 16.26 7.98 -9.69
CA ARG A 37 16.22 6.55 -9.99
C ARG A 37 17.64 6.19 -10.37
N VAL A 38 18.37 5.57 -9.45
CA VAL A 38 19.70 5.04 -9.72
C VAL A 38 19.51 4.19 -10.97
N PRO A 39 20.27 4.42 -12.06
CA PRO A 39 20.29 3.48 -13.16
C PRO A 39 20.80 2.19 -12.55
N GLU A 40 19.88 1.29 -12.17
CA GLU A 40 20.26 -0.02 -11.69
C GLU A 40 21.03 -0.65 -12.85
N GLY A 41 22.36 -0.72 -12.70
CA GLY A 41 23.10 -1.80 -13.32
C GLY A 41 22.32 -3.07 -13.02
N ARG A 42 22.14 -3.93 -14.04
CA ARG A 42 21.32 -5.13 -13.93
C ARG A 42 21.60 -5.81 -12.59
N PRO A 43 20.57 -6.05 -11.75
CA PRO A 43 20.79 -6.64 -10.43
C PRO A 43 21.63 -7.90 -10.60
N THR A 44 22.72 -7.98 -9.85
CA THR A 44 23.68 -9.07 -10.02
C THR A 44 23.07 -10.37 -9.51
N LEU A 45 23.59 -11.51 -9.96
CA LEU A 45 23.17 -12.80 -9.41
C LEU A 45 23.42 -12.86 -7.89
N ALA A 46 24.47 -12.19 -7.40
CA ALA A 46 24.75 -12.04 -5.98
C ALA A 46 23.66 -11.22 -5.26
N ASP A 47 23.15 -10.14 -5.85
CA ASP A 47 22.00 -9.41 -5.30
C ASP A 47 20.76 -10.31 -5.22
N PHE A 48 20.55 -11.24 -6.14
CA PHE A 48 19.42 -12.18 -6.03
C PHE A 48 19.62 -13.25 -4.96
N LEU A 49 20.85 -13.72 -4.78
CA LEU A 49 21.17 -14.80 -3.84
C LEU A 49 21.35 -14.31 -2.40
N PHE A 50 21.86 -13.09 -2.21
CA PHE A 50 22.26 -12.56 -0.90
C PHE A 50 21.38 -11.40 -0.39
N ARG A 51 20.49 -10.82 -1.21
CA ARG A 51 19.54 -9.76 -0.77
C ARG A 51 18.32 -10.37 -0.06
N GLY A 52 18.57 -11.07 1.04
CA GLY A 52 17.56 -11.79 1.83
C GLY A 52 17.72 -11.68 3.34
N GLU A 53 18.90 -11.33 3.84
CA GLU A 53 19.16 -11.26 5.28
C GLU A 53 18.35 -10.11 5.92
N GLY A 54 17.65 -10.41 7.02
CA GLY A 54 16.89 -9.44 7.81
C GLY A 54 15.50 -9.06 7.27
N ARG A 55 14.98 -9.71 6.23
CA ARG A 55 13.62 -9.44 5.70
C ARG A 55 12.50 -10.11 6.48
N THR A 56 12.85 -11.14 7.25
CA THR A 56 11.93 -11.83 8.13
C THR A 56 12.28 -11.46 9.57
N PRO A 57 11.36 -10.82 10.31
CA PRO A 57 11.63 -10.52 11.71
C PRO A 57 11.80 -11.83 12.49
N ALA A 58 12.79 -11.87 13.38
CA ALA A 58 13.08 -13.06 14.20
C ALA A 58 11.93 -13.44 15.15
N ASN A 59 11.09 -12.46 15.50
CA ASN A 59 9.89 -12.64 16.31
C ASN A 59 8.67 -12.15 15.54
N SER A 60 7.50 -12.69 15.85
CA SER A 60 6.23 -12.19 15.34
C SER A 60 6.08 -10.71 15.69
N LEU A 61 5.64 -9.90 14.72
CA LEU A 61 5.26 -8.52 14.98
C LEU A 61 4.02 -8.50 15.89
N PRO A 62 3.95 -7.63 16.91
CA PRO A 62 2.78 -7.50 17.75
C PRO A 62 1.59 -6.99 16.91
N VAL A 63 0.53 -7.80 16.84
CA VAL A 63 -0.73 -7.43 16.18
C VAL A 63 -1.75 -7.16 17.28
N ILE A 64 -2.38 -5.99 17.22
CA ILE A 64 -3.39 -5.54 18.19
C ILE A 64 -4.73 -5.50 17.46
N ASP A 65 -5.79 -6.01 18.10
CA ASP A 65 -7.17 -5.87 17.60
C ASP A 65 -7.71 -4.47 17.96
N PRO A 66 -7.98 -3.60 16.97
CA PRO A 66 -8.42 -2.23 17.22
C PRO A 66 -9.93 -2.11 17.49
N ARG A 67 -10.73 -3.17 17.33
CA ARG A 67 -12.21 -3.08 17.37
C ARG A 67 -12.75 -2.60 18.71
N ALA A 68 -12.11 -3.01 19.80
CA ALA A 68 -12.49 -2.55 21.14
C ALA A 68 -12.29 -1.03 21.29
N THR A 69 -11.24 -0.47 20.70
CA THR A 69 -11.00 0.98 20.67
C THR A 69 -12.01 1.69 19.78
N TRP A 70 -12.41 1.08 18.67
CA TRP A 70 -13.40 1.64 17.74
C TRP A 70 -14.79 1.80 18.34
N ALA A 71 -15.16 0.96 19.31
CA ALA A 71 -16.43 1.07 20.02
C ALA A 71 -16.60 2.39 20.80
N ARG A 72 -15.50 3.10 21.08
CA ARG A 72 -15.53 4.39 21.77
C ARG A 72 -15.51 5.55 20.77
N PRO A 73 -16.33 6.61 20.95
CA PRO A 73 -16.25 7.83 20.15
C PRO A 73 -14.84 8.43 20.15
N VAL A 74 -14.49 9.15 19.09
CA VAL A 74 -13.23 9.89 19.02
C VAL A 74 -13.40 11.24 19.72
N GLU A 75 -12.55 11.54 20.70
CA GLU A 75 -12.64 12.79 21.47
C GLU A 75 -12.10 14.00 20.69
N THR A 76 -11.12 13.79 19.81
CA THR A 76 -10.37 14.84 19.11
C THR A 76 -10.82 15.07 17.66
N GLY A 77 -11.91 14.41 17.23
CA GLY A 77 -12.47 14.53 15.88
C GLY A 77 -11.83 13.66 14.79
N LEU A 78 -10.58 13.19 14.97
CA LEU A 78 -9.89 12.32 14.00
C LEU A 78 -9.27 11.09 14.66
N ARG A 79 -9.52 9.90 14.09
CA ARG A 79 -8.87 8.64 14.47
C ARG A 79 -8.23 7.98 13.24
N ALA A 80 -6.94 7.71 13.33
CA ALA A 80 -6.21 6.90 12.34
C ALA A 80 -5.85 5.54 12.95
N THR A 81 -5.98 4.46 12.19
CA THR A 81 -5.57 3.11 12.62
C THR A 81 -4.76 2.47 11.51
N TRP A 82 -3.56 2.00 11.84
CA TRP A 82 -2.71 1.28 10.90
C TRP A 82 -3.20 -0.17 10.78
N LEU A 83 -3.72 -0.53 9.61
CA LEU A 83 -4.20 -1.90 9.33
C LEU A 83 -3.22 -2.70 8.46
N GLY A 84 -2.00 -2.22 8.25
CA GLY A 84 -1.03 -2.86 7.34
C GLY A 84 -1.14 -2.33 5.91
N VAL A 85 -0.44 -3.00 4.98
CA VAL A 85 -0.37 -2.56 3.57
C VAL A 85 -1.73 -2.79 2.90
N GLY A 86 -2.31 -1.72 2.33
CA GLY A 86 -3.73 -1.62 1.92
C GLY A 86 -4.26 -2.68 0.95
N LEU A 87 -3.37 -3.41 0.26
CA LEU A 87 -3.76 -4.54 -0.61
C LEU A 87 -4.43 -5.69 0.17
N HIS A 88 -4.25 -5.77 1.50
CA HIS A 88 -4.74 -6.89 2.31
C HIS A 88 -6.14 -6.72 2.90
N LEU A 89 -6.77 -5.55 2.87
CA LEU A 89 -8.08 -5.37 3.51
C LEU A 89 -9.18 -6.25 2.88
N GLU A 90 -9.20 -6.38 1.55
CA GLU A 90 -10.08 -7.33 0.86
C GLU A 90 -9.74 -8.80 1.20
N THR A 91 -8.45 -9.09 1.40
CA THR A 91 -7.98 -10.43 1.80
C THR A 91 -8.47 -10.80 3.21
N TRP A 92 -8.73 -9.79 4.05
CA TRP A 92 -9.33 -9.95 5.37
C TRP A 92 -10.86 -9.83 5.37
N GLY A 93 -11.49 -9.85 4.19
CA GLY A 93 -12.94 -9.88 4.04
C GLY A 93 -13.61 -8.51 4.19
N VAL A 94 -12.85 -7.41 4.15
CA VAL A 94 -13.46 -6.06 4.09
C VAL A 94 -14.04 -5.85 2.67
N PRO A 95 -15.34 -5.58 2.53
CA PRO A 95 -15.96 -5.29 1.24
C PRO A 95 -15.32 -4.06 0.58
N ALA A 96 -15.06 -4.14 -0.73
CA ALA A 96 -14.33 -3.11 -1.47
C ALA A 96 -15.06 -1.74 -1.45
N GLU A 97 -16.39 -1.75 -1.38
CA GLU A 97 -17.24 -0.58 -1.27
C GLU A 97 -17.07 0.20 0.04
N LEU A 98 -16.54 -0.44 1.10
CA LEU A 98 -16.23 0.21 2.37
C LEU A 98 -14.80 0.76 2.43
N ILE A 99 -13.97 0.49 1.42
CA ILE A 99 -12.58 0.92 1.36
C ILE A 99 -12.49 2.21 0.56
N VAL A 100 -12.28 3.33 1.24
CA VAL A 100 -11.96 4.61 0.58
C VAL A 100 -10.44 4.76 0.54
N GLU A 101 -9.85 4.73 -0.65
CA GLU A 101 -8.44 5.12 -0.80
C GLU A 101 -8.38 6.64 -0.87
N LEU A 102 -7.58 7.21 0.02
CA LEU A 102 -7.30 8.62 0.02
C LEU A 102 -6.11 8.88 -0.90
N ASP A 103 -6.35 9.67 -1.94
CA ASP A 103 -5.29 10.30 -2.72
C ASP A 103 -4.83 11.55 -1.94
N SER A 104 -3.55 11.61 -1.59
CA SER A 104 -2.96 12.67 -0.76
C SER A 104 -2.92 14.05 -1.44
N HIS A 105 -3.44 14.20 -2.66
CA HIS A 105 -3.31 15.42 -3.47
C HIS A 105 -4.55 16.32 -3.52
N ARG A 106 -5.54 16.15 -2.64
CA ARG A 106 -6.56 17.18 -2.42
C ARG A 106 -5.99 18.36 -1.61
N ARG A 107 -5.79 19.49 -2.27
CA ARG A 107 -6.01 20.81 -1.65
C ARG A 107 -7.44 21.24 -1.91
#